data_AF-A0A5N9ENK2-F1
#
_entry.id   AF-A0A5N9ENK2-F1
#
_cell.length_a   1.000
_cell.length_b   1.000
_cell.length_c   1.000
_cell.angle_alpha   90.00
_cell.angle_beta   90.00
_cell.angle_gamma   90.00
#
_symmetry.space_group_name_H-M   'P 1'
#
loop_
_entity.id
_entity.type
_entity.pdbx_description
1 polymer ?
#
loop_
_entity_poly.entity_id
_entity_poly.type
_entity_poly.pdbx_seq_one_letter_code
_entity_poly.pdbx_strand_id
1 'polypeptide(L)'
;MEIENKLKAMGLELPAAGTPPPGRAGAVRVGNILFVGGHTAGPEHRGKLGADITVEQGYEGAKGAALSCLADVKALIGDLDKVKRVAKLLCMVNSAPDFG
;
A
#
# COMPACT_ATOMS: atom_id res chain seq x y z
N MET A 1 -5.88 -8.31 16.89
CA MET A 1 -4.67 -8.52 16.08
C MET A 1 -4.79 -9.72 15.13
N GLU A 2 -5.99 -10.09 14.70
CA GLU A 2 -6.20 -11.22 13.78
C GLU A 2 -5.55 -10.92 12.42
N ILE A 3 -5.74 -9.70 11.91
CA ILE A 3 -5.17 -9.28 10.63
C ILE A 3 -3.64 -9.23 10.68
N GLU A 4 -3.04 -8.70 11.74
CA GLU A 4 -1.58 -8.69 11.88
C GLU A 4 -0.99 -10.10 12.03
N ASN A 5 -1.67 -11.01 12.73
CA ASN A 5 -1.25 -12.40 12.82
C ASN A 5 -1.32 -13.09 11.45
N LYS A 6 -2.36 -12.80 10.66
CA LYS A 6 -2.48 -13.30 9.29
C LYS A 6 -1.35 -12.79 8.39
N LEU A 7 -0.97 -11.51 8.50
CA LEU A 7 0.20 -10.97 7.77
C LEU A 7 1.48 -11.74 8.14
N LYS A 8 1.73 -11.95 9.44
CA LYS A 8 2.89 -12.73 9.90
C LYS A 8 2.88 -14.17 9.40
N ALA A 9 1.73 -14.84 9.41
CA ALA A 9 1.59 -16.20 8.89
C ALA A 9 1.87 -16.29 7.38
N MET A 10 1.67 -15.19 6.65
CA MET A 10 2.04 -15.05 5.23
C MET A 10 3.51 -14.64 5.03
N GLY A 11 4.29 -14.50 6.11
CA GLY A 11 5.67 -14.00 6.05
C GLY A 11 5.76 -12.51 5.73
N LEU A 12 4.70 -11.75 6.01
CA LEU A 12 4.62 -10.31 5.75
C LEU A 12 4.72 -9.52 7.03
N GLU A 13 5.47 -8.43 6.98
CA GLU A 13 5.58 -7.45 8.05
C GLU A 13 5.15 -6.07 7.55
N LEU A 14 4.53 -5.30 8.43
CA LEU A 14 4.20 -3.91 8.12
C LEU A 14 5.48 -3.08 8.25
N PRO A 15 5.82 -2.26 7.24
CA PRO A 15 6.89 -1.30 7.38
C PRO A 15 6.53 -0.26 8.45
N ALA A 16 7.53 0.50 8.90
CA ALA A 16 7.24 1.71 9.66
C ALA A 16 6.39 2.66 8.80
N ALA A 17 5.36 3.25 9.40
CA ALA A 17 4.55 4.26 8.72
C ALA A 17 5.45 5.41 8.26
N GLY A 18 5.32 5.79 7.00
CA GLY A 18 6.16 6.83 6.40
C GLY A 18 5.86 8.19 7.03
N THR A 19 6.84 9.10 7.02
CA THR A 19 6.57 10.51 7.34
C THR A 19 6.02 11.20 6.10
N PRO A 20 4.75 11.64 6.09
CA PRO A 20 4.17 12.29 4.93
C PRO A 20 4.84 13.66 4.67
N PRO A 21 4.92 14.12 3.40
CA PRO A 21 5.37 15.47 3.10
C PRO A 21 4.47 16.53 3.75
N PRO A 22 4.98 17.76 3.97
CA PRO A 22 4.18 18.86 4.49
C PRO A 22 2.87 19.04 3.71
N GLY A 23 1.76 19.22 4.44
CA GLY A 23 0.43 19.37 3.85
C GLY A 23 -0.24 18.06 3.42
N ARG A 24 0.38 16.89 3.68
CA ARG A 24 -0.25 15.57 3.51
C ARG A 24 -0.26 14.79 4.82
N ALA A 25 -1.16 13.82 4.89
CA ALA A 25 -1.21 12.79 5.93
C ALA A 25 -1.19 11.41 5.26
N GLY A 26 -0.65 10.42 5.96
CA GLY A 26 -0.60 9.03 5.49
C GLY A 26 -1.99 8.42 5.37
N ALA A 27 -2.87 8.74 6.31
CA ALA A 27 -4.31 8.51 6.20
C ALA A 27 -5.07 9.61 6.94
N VAL A 28 -6.30 9.87 6.50
CA VAL A 28 -7.25 10.77 7.17
C VAL A 28 -8.58 10.07 7.38
N ARG A 29 -9.25 10.39 8.49
CA ARG A 29 -10.57 9.85 8.83
C ARG A 29 -11.66 10.89 8.58
N VAL A 30 -12.67 10.51 7.79
CA VAL A 30 -13.89 11.30 7.58
C VAL A 30 -15.09 10.44 7.98
N GLY A 31 -15.66 10.71 9.17
CA GLY A 31 -16.69 9.86 9.76
C GLY A 31 -16.18 8.44 9.98
N ASN A 32 -16.74 7.48 9.24
CA ASN A 32 -16.37 6.06 9.31
C ASN A 32 -15.55 5.58 8.10
N ILE A 33 -15.09 6.50 7.24
CA ILE A 33 -14.25 6.19 6.08
C ILE A 33 -12.83 6.67 6.36
N LEU A 34 -11.85 5.81 6.06
CA LEU A 34 -10.44 6.16 6.02
C LEU A 34 -10.03 6.41 4.58
N PHE A 35 -9.50 7.58 4.30
CA PHE A 35 -8.82 7.88 3.05
C PHE A 35 -7.32 7.70 3.27
N VAL A 36 -6.73 6.75 2.56
CA VAL A 36 -5.30 6.43 2.65
C VAL A 36 -4.57 7.15 1.52
N GLY A 37 -3.42 7.74 1.82
CA GLY A 37 -2.54 8.36 0.84
C GLY A 37 -2.02 7.34 -0.17
N GLY A 38 -1.56 7.85 -1.32
CA GLY A 38 -0.91 6.99 -2.32
C GLY A 38 0.47 6.55 -1.86
N HIS A 39 0.76 5.25 -1.97
CA HIS A 39 2.09 4.69 -1.74
C HIS A 39 2.69 4.17 -3.04
N THR A 40 3.99 4.40 -3.21
CA THR A 40 4.77 3.92 -4.36
C THR A 40 5.57 2.68 -3.98
N ALA A 41 5.87 1.84 -4.96
CA ALA A 41 6.65 0.62 -4.79
C ALA A 41 8.10 0.85 -4.30
N GLY A 42 8.66 2.03 -4.52
CA GLY A 42 10.06 2.34 -4.17
C GLY A 42 10.92 2.62 -5.40
N PRO A 43 12.12 3.21 -5.22
CA PRO A 43 13.03 3.56 -6.32
C PRO A 43 13.51 2.35 -7.14
N GLU A 44 13.60 1.17 -6.54
CA GLU A 44 13.98 -0.11 -7.16
C GLU A 44 12.96 -0.62 -8.18
N HIS A 45 11.72 -0.14 -8.11
CA HIS A 45 10.64 -0.48 -9.03
C HIS A 45 10.32 0.66 -10.02
N ARG A 46 11.27 1.58 -10.22
CA ARG A 46 11.09 2.72 -11.11
C ARG A 46 11.22 2.31 -12.58
N GLY A 47 10.16 2.52 -13.35
CA GLY A 47 10.15 2.27 -14.78
C GLY A 47 8.74 2.01 -15.31
N LYS A 48 8.65 1.47 -16.53
CA LYS A 48 7.43 0.98 -17.16
C LYS A 48 7.32 -0.53 -17.03
N LEU A 49 6.19 -1.01 -16.51
CA LEU A 49 5.86 -2.43 -16.49
C LEU A 49 5.76 -2.97 -17.91
N GLY A 50 6.44 -4.08 -18.20
CA GLY A 50 6.52 -4.67 -19.55
C GLY A 50 7.69 -4.16 -20.40
N ALA A 51 8.42 -3.13 -19.95
CA ALA A 51 9.62 -2.63 -20.63
C ALA A 51 10.83 -2.59 -19.69
N ASP A 52 10.74 -1.81 -18.61
CA ASP A 52 11.83 -1.65 -17.63
C ASP A 52 11.67 -2.60 -16.44
N ILE A 53 10.43 -2.97 -16.11
CA ILE A 53 10.06 -3.76 -14.93
C ILE A 53 9.27 -4.99 -15.39
N THR A 54 9.62 -6.18 -14.88
CA THR A 54 8.86 -7.42 -15.17
C THR A 54 7.57 -7.50 -14.35
N VAL A 55 6.66 -8.41 -14.73
CA VAL A 55 5.40 -8.62 -13.98
C VAL A 55 5.68 -9.04 -12.54
N GLU A 56 6.66 -9.91 -12.33
CA GLU A 56 7.06 -10.40 -11.01
C GLU A 56 7.60 -9.26 -10.14
N GLN A 57 8.46 -8.42 -10.71
CA GLN A 57 8.97 -7.23 -10.02
C GLN A 57 7.86 -6.23 -9.73
N GLY A 58 6.93 -6.02 -10.66
CA GLY A 58 5.76 -5.17 -10.47
C GLY A 58 4.84 -5.69 -9.35
N TYR A 59 4.68 -7.01 -9.24
CA TYR A 59 3.91 -7.64 -8.18
C TYR A 59 4.54 -7.42 -6.79
N GLU A 60 5.85 -7.63 -6.65
CA GLU A 60 6.54 -7.35 -5.39
C GLU A 60 6.47 -5.85 -5.02
N GLY A 61 6.60 -4.96 -6.00
CA GLY A 61 6.42 -3.52 -5.79
C GLY A 61 5.00 -3.15 -5.34
N ALA A 62 3.98 -3.73 -5.96
CA ALA A 62 2.58 -3.51 -5.58
C ALA A 62 2.26 -4.04 -4.17
N LYS A 63 2.84 -5.19 -3.82
CA LYS A 63 2.76 -5.78 -2.48
C LYS A 63 3.40 -4.89 -1.43
N GLY A 64 4.60 -4.35 -1.70
CA GLY A 64 5.26 -3.37 -0.84
C GLY A 64 4.40 -2.12 -0.62
N ALA A 65 3.87 -1.54 -1.71
CA ALA A 65 2.98 -0.38 -1.63
C ALA A 65 1.71 -0.67 -0.81
N ALA A 66 1.10 -1.85 -0.97
CA ALA A 66 -0.06 -2.27 -0.19
C ALA A 66 0.25 -2.44 1.30
N LEU A 67 1.43 -2.96 1.66
CA LEU A 67 1.87 -3.05 3.06
C LEU A 67 2.09 -1.66 3.66
N SER A 68 2.62 -0.70 2.90
CA SER A 68 2.72 0.70 3.35
C SER A 68 1.35 1.34 3.59
N CYS A 69 0.36 1.10 2.73
CA CYS A 69 -1.01 1.55 2.96
C CYS A 69 -1.57 1.01 4.29
N LEU A 70 -1.36 -0.29 4.56
CA LEU A 70 -1.79 -0.92 5.81
C LEU A 70 -1.06 -0.36 7.04
N ALA A 71 0.23 -0.04 6.90
CA ALA A 71 1.01 0.61 7.96
C ALA A 71 0.43 1.97 8.35
N ASP A 72 0.05 2.79 7.38
CA ASP A 72 -0.58 4.10 7.63
C ASP A 72 -1.98 3.97 8.26
N VAL A 73 -2.77 2.98 7.82
CA VAL A 73 -4.05 2.66 8.48
C VAL A 73 -3.82 2.27 9.93
N LYS A 74 -2.88 1.36 10.19
CA LYS A 74 -2.55 0.92 11.55
C LYS A 74 -2.03 2.08 12.40
N ALA A 75 -1.20 2.95 11.86
CA ALA A 75 -0.72 4.13 12.56
C ALA A 75 -1.87 5.06 12.98
N LEU A 76 -2.89 5.20 12.13
CA LEU A 76 -4.04 6.06 12.40
C LEU A 76 -5.03 5.47 13.44
N ILE A 77 -5.30 4.15 13.40
CA ILE A 77 -6.37 3.54 14.22
C ILE A 77 -5.87 2.56 15.29
N GLY A 78 -4.57 2.29 15.32
CA GLY A 78 -3.86 1.41 16.25
C GLY A 78 -3.98 -0.09 15.98
N ASP A 79 -5.10 -0.54 15.39
CA ASP A 79 -5.45 -1.96 15.22
C ASP A 79 -6.21 -2.18 13.91
N LEU A 80 -5.66 -3.06 13.06
CA LEU A 80 -6.26 -3.36 11.75
C LEU A 80 -7.60 -4.08 11.84
N ASP A 81 -7.90 -4.75 12.94
CA ASP A 81 -9.20 -5.44 13.13
C ASP A 81 -10.38 -4.45 13.23
N LYS A 82 -10.12 -3.17 13.43
CA LYS A 82 -11.14 -2.11 13.39
C LYS A 82 -11.63 -1.81 11.98
N VAL A 83 -10.90 -2.23 10.94
CA VAL A 83 -11.32 -2.06 9.53
C VAL A 83 -12.42 -3.07 9.21
N LYS A 84 -13.63 -2.57 8.91
CA LYS A 84 -14.76 -3.44 8.56
C LYS A 84 -14.73 -3.96 7.13
N ARG A 85 -14.23 -3.15 6.20
CA ARG A 85 -14.08 -3.53 4.78
C ARG A 85 -13.19 -2.54 4.04
N VAL A 86 -12.56 -3.01 2.98
CA VAL A 86 -11.99 -2.15 1.94
C VAL A 86 -13.10 -1.83 0.94
N ALA A 87 -13.64 -0.60 0.99
CA ALA A 87 -14.75 -0.20 0.11
C ALA A 87 -14.29 0.10 -1.33
N LYS A 88 -13.05 0.57 -1.49
CA LYS A 88 -12.43 0.90 -2.78
C LYS A 88 -10.93 0.67 -2.68
N LEU A 89 -10.34 0.16 -3.75
CA LEU A 89 -8.90 0.15 -3.99
C LEU A 89 -8.61 0.81 -5.34
N LEU A 90 -7.75 1.83 -5.36
CA LEU A 90 -7.28 2.48 -6.58
C LEU A 90 -5.81 2.15 -6.75
N CYS A 91 -5.48 1.46 -7.84
CA CYS A 91 -4.11 1.13 -8.21
C CYS A 91 -3.78 1.80 -9.54
N MET A 92 -2.60 2.41 -9.64
CA MET A 92 -2.10 3.01 -10.87
C MET A 92 -0.76 2.36 -11.21
N VAL A 93 -0.64 1.85 -12.45
CA VAL A 93 0.57 1.19 -12.93
C VAL A 93 1.07 1.97 -14.14
N ASN A 94 2.33 2.39 -14.10
CA ASN A 94 2.99 2.96 -15.28
C ASN A 94 3.42 1.79 -16.18
N SER A 95 2.62 1.48 -17.19
CA SER A 95 2.89 0.37 -18.11
C SER A 95 3.49 0.85 -19.44
N ALA A 96 4.14 -0.06 -20.14
CA ALA A 96 4.49 0.12 -21.55
C ALA A 96 3.21 0.19 -22.40
N PRO A 97 3.19 0.94 -23.52
CA PRO A 97 1.99 1.08 -24.37
C PRO A 97 1.45 -0.25 -24.91
N ASP A 98 2.32 -1.24 -25.06
CA ASP A 98 2.07 -2.59 -25.58
C ASP A 98 1.89 -3.65 -24.48
N PHE A 99 1.85 -3.24 -23.21
CA PHE A 99 1.67 -4.16 -22.08
C PHE A 99 0.20 -4.61 -21.93
N GLY A 100 -0.06 -5.90 -22.14
CA GLY A 100 -1.38 -6.53 -21.99
C GLY A 100 -1.38 -8.02 -22.35
#